data_AF-M0MN10-F1
#
_entry.id   AF-M0MN10-F1
#
_cell.length_a   1.000
_cell.length_b   1.000
_cell.length_c   1.000
_cell.angle_alpha   90.00
_cell.angle_beta   90.00
_cell.angle_gamma   90.00
#
_symmetry.space_group_name_H-M   'P 1'
#
loop_
_entity.id
_entity.type
_entity.pdbx_description
1 polymer ?
#
loop_
_entity_poly.entity_id
_entity_poly.type
_entity_poly.pdbx_seq_one_letter_code
_entity_poly.pdbx_strand_id
1 'polypeptide(L)' 'MADDWKYAVDDFEDGDDATDGGDGTGMESADGEATDVFGEAGATDIEPGSPSLENTLFVCLGVAVALLVILGV' A
#
# COMPACT_ATOMS: atom_id res chain seq x y z
N MET A 1 -13.55 15.78 8.40
CA MET A 1 -13.31 15.49 6.98
C MET A 1 -12.19 14.46 6.84
N ALA A 2 -12.26 13.33 7.56
CA ALA A 2 -11.19 12.32 7.62
C ALA A 2 -11.62 10.94 7.09
N ASP A 3 -12.85 10.84 6.58
CA ASP A 3 -13.50 9.59 6.19
C ASP A 3 -13.74 9.49 4.67
N ASP A 4 -13.24 10.47 3.90
CA ASP A 4 -13.43 10.60 2.44
C ASP A 4 -12.77 9.48 1.62
N TRP A 5 -11.95 8.64 2.27
CA TRP A 5 -11.27 7.50 1.65
C TRP A 5 -11.97 6.16 1.93
N LYS A 6 -12.99 6.15 2.81
CA LYS A 6 -13.73 4.93 3.17
C LYS A 6 -15.02 4.86 2.37
N TYR A 7 -15.12 3.84 1.51
CA TYR A 7 -16.39 3.46 0.92
C TYR A 7 -17.20 2.69 1.97
N ALA A 8 -18.46 3.08 2.17
CA ALA A 8 -19.38 2.32 3.01
C ALA A 8 -19.97 1.17 2.18
N VAL A 9 -20.27 0.04 2.82
CA VAL A 9 -20.90 -1.11 2.14
C VAL A 9 -22.26 -0.70 1.56
N ASP A 10 -22.96 0.20 2.24
CA ASP A 10 -24.23 0.77 1.82
C ASP A 10 -24.14 1.58 0.50
N ASP A 11 -22.93 2.02 0.09
CA ASP A 11 -22.74 2.76 -1.18
C ASP A 11 -22.92 1.88 -2.43
N PHE A 12 -22.94 0.55 -2.27
CA PHE A 12 -23.06 -0.41 -3.37
C PHE A 12 -24.46 -1.04 -3.47
N GLU A 13 -25.35 -0.83 -2.51
CA GLU A 13 -26.64 -1.50 -2.44
C GLU A 13 -27.77 -0.78 -3.21
N ASP A 14 -27.54 0.45 -3.68
CA ASP A 14 -28.51 1.24 -4.48
C ASP A 14 -28.34 1.08 -6.01
N GLY A 15 -27.58 0.07 -6.46
CA GLY A 15 -27.17 -0.13 -7.85
C GLY A 15 -27.94 -1.20 -8.64
N ASP A 16 -29.25 -1.36 -8.44
CA ASP A 16 -30.07 -2.21 -9.32
C ASP A 16 -30.47 -1.43 -10.59
N ASP A 17 -29.80 -1.69 -11.72
CA ASP A 17 -30.40 -2.04 -13.04
C ASP A 17 -29.39 -1.89 -14.21
N ALA A 18 -28.81 -3.02 -14.65
CA ALA A 18 -28.58 -3.33 -16.07
C ALA A 18 -28.10 -4.78 -16.25
N THR A 19 -29.06 -5.62 -16.62
CA THR A 19 -29.02 -7.02 -17.04
C THR A 19 -28.02 -7.39 -18.16
N ASP A 20 -27.54 -8.64 -18.03
CA ASP A 20 -27.41 -9.71 -19.05
C ASP A 20 -26.09 -9.90 -19.84
N GLY A 21 -25.60 -11.15 -19.81
CA GLY A 21 -24.75 -11.73 -20.85
C GLY A 21 -23.46 -12.41 -20.39
N GLY A 22 -23.50 -13.70 -20.06
CA GLY A 22 -22.26 -14.50 -19.98
C GLY A 22 -22.38 -15.86 -19.31
N ASP A 23 -22.99 -16.83 -19.98
CA ASP A 23 -22.90 -18.27 -19.71
C ASP A 23 -21.42 -18.74 -19.70
N GLY A 24 -21.02 -19.40 -18.61
CA GLY A 24 -19.64 -19.81 -18.34
C GLY A 24 -19.59 -20.94 -17.33
N THR A 25 -20.09 -22.10 -17.73
CA THR A 25 -19.81 -23.46 -17.23
C THR A 25 -18.74 -23.62 -16.12
N GLY A 26 -19.12 -24.27 -15.02
CA GLY A 26 -18.20 -25.10 -14.22
C GLY A 26 -17.91 -24.60 -12.81
N MET A 27 -18.85 -24.80 -11.88
CA MET A 27 -18.56 -24.69 -10.45
C MET A 27 -17.93 -25.99 -9.95
N GLU A 28 -16.61 -26.10 -10.08
CA GLU A 28 -15.81 -27.03 -9.28
C GLU A 28 -15.21 -26.27 -8.10
N SER A 29 -15.56 -26.76 -6.91
CA SER A 29 -15.02 -26.52 -5.57
C SER A 29 -14.28 -25.21 -5.30
N ALA A 30 -14.91 -24.42 -4.42
CA ALA A 30 -14.32 -23.32 -3.70
C ALA A 30 -13.03 -23.72 -2.97
N ASP A 31 -11.90 -23.23 -3.45
CA ASP A 31 -10.75 -22.90 -2.61
C ASP A 31 -10.71 -21.37 -2.50
N GLY A 32 -10.64 -20.87 -1.26
CA GLY A 32 -10.78 -19.46 -0.93
C GLY A 32 -9.67 -18.61 -1.55
N GLU A 33 -9.93 -18.08 -2.74
CA GLU A 33 -9.05 -17.13 -3.39
C GLU A 33 -9.31 -15.74 -2.79
N ALA A 34 -8.58 -15.43 -1.72
CA ALA A 34 -8.36 -14.05 -1.34
C ALA A 34 -7.80 -13.33 -2.58
N THR A 35 -8.48 -12.29 -3.04
CA THR A 35 -8.07 -11.50 -4.21
C THR A 35 -6.67 -10.93 -3.95
N ASP A 36 -5.65 -11.59 -4.47
CA ASP A 36 -4.27 -11.20 -4.30
C ASP A 36 -4.02 -9.93 -5.12
N VAL A 37 -4.05 -8.79 -4.44
CA VAL A 37 -3.76 -7.48 -5.02
C VAL A 37 -2.27 -7.29 -5.33
N PHE A 38 -1.44 -8.27 -4.97
CA PHE A 38 -0.01 -8.32 -5.27
C PHE A 38 0.25 -9.45 -6.28
N GLY A 39 -0.25 -9.27 -7.52
CA GLY A 39 -0.18 -10.31 -8.54
C GLY A 39 1.20 -10.97 -8.65
N GLU A 40 1.24 -12.31 -8.66
CA GLU A 40 2.36 -13.24 -8.95
C GLU A 40 3.77 -12.61 -8.90
N ALA A 41 4.09 -11.91 -7.82
CA ALA A 41 5.43 -11.43 -7.56
C ALA A 41 5.96 -12.34 -6.48
N GLY A 42 6.35 -13.56 -6.90
CA GLY A 42 7.02 -14.52 -6.02
C GLY A 42 8.03 -13.79 -5.17
N ALA A 43 8.01 -14.04 -3.85
CA ALA A 43 8.75 -13.30 -2.82
C ALA A 43 10.18 -12.96 -3.28
N THR A 44 10.34 -11.80 -3.92
CA THR A 44 11.64 -11.31 -4.30
C THR A 44 12.12 -10.52 -3.11
N ASP A 45 13.26 -10.91 -2.56
CA ASP A 45 13.91 -10.16 -1.50
C ASP A 45 14.08 -8.72 -1.99
N ILE A 46 13.33 -7.78 -1.40
CA ILE A 46 13.47 -6.36 -1.70
C ILE A 46 14.83 -5.95 -1.15
N GLU A 47 15.82 -5.85 -2.01
CA GLU A 47 17.15 -5.35 -1.64
C GLU A 47 17.02 -3.84 -1.34
N PRO A 48 17.24 -3.39 -0.09
CA PRO A 48 17.25 -1.98 0.20
C PRO A 48 18.42 -1.32 -0.52
N GLY A 49 18.15 -0.29 -1.32
CA GLY A 49 19.20 0.48 -1.98
C GLY A 49 20.12 1.17 -0.97
N SER A 50 21.39 1.39 -1.35
CA SER A 50 22.31 2.19 -0.54
C SER A 50 21.85 3.65 -0.50
N PRO A 51 21.89 4.33 0.65
CA PRO A 51 21.56 5.76 0.72
C PRO A 51 22.51 6.58 -0.16
N SER A 52 21.99 7.66 -0.76
CA SER A 52 22.84 8.59 -1.50
C SER A 52 23.84 9.31 -0.57
N LEU A 53 24.96 9.76 -1.13
CA LEU A 53 25.95 10.55 -0.39
C LEU A 53 25.33 11.83 0.18
N GLU A 54 24.48 12.50 -0.62
CA GLU A 54 23.74 13.69 -0.20
C GLU A 54 22.85 13.43 1.02
N ASN A 55 22.08 12.33 1.01
CA ASN A 55 21.24 11.97 2.15
C ASN A 55 22.07 11.71 3.41
N THR A 56 23.22 11.04 3.26
CA THR A 56 24.15 10.79 4.36
C THR A 56 24.68 12.11 4.96
N LEU A 57 25.00 13.09 4.12
CA LEU A 57 25.46 14.41 4.58
C LEU A 57 24.38 15.17 5.34
N PHE A 58 23.12 15.15 4.87
CA PHE A 58 22.03 15.81 5.59
C PHE A 58 21.75 15.19 6.96
N VAL A 59 21.81 13.86 7.06
CA VAL A 59 21.68 13.16 8.36
C VAL A 59 22.82 13.56 9.30
N CYS A 60 24.06 13.53 8.83
CA CYS A 60 25.22 13.95 9.63
C CYS A 60 25.12 15.41 10.10
N LEU A 61 24.68 16.32 9.23
CA LEU A 61 24.46 17.72 9.58
C LEU A 61 23.35 17.86 10.64
N GLY A 62 22.24 17.14 10.48
CA GLY A 62 21.15 17.12 11.45
C GLY A 62 21.60 16.63 12.83
N VAL A 63 22.38 15.56 12.87
CA VAL A 63 22.98 15.05 14.13
C VAL A 63 23.91 16.08 14.75
N ALA A 64 24.78 16.71 13.97
CA ALA A 64 25.68 17.74 14.47
C ALA A 64 24.92 18.93 15.07
N VAL A 65 23.88 19.42 14.40
CA VAL A 65 23.02 20.50 14.91
C VAL A 65 22.29 20.08 16.17
N ALA A 66 21.72 18.88 16.21
CA ALA A 66 21.03 18.36 17.40
C ALA A 66 21.98 18.28 18.60
N LEU A 67 23.22 17.85 18.40
CA LEU A 67 24.24 17.81 19.45
C LEU A 67 24.61 19.20 19.95
N LEU A 68 24.74 20.20 19.06
CA LEU A 68 24.99 21.60 19.47
C LEU A 68 23.85 22.14 20.33
N VAL A 69 22.60 21.89 19.93
CA VAL A 69 21.41 22.29 20.70
C VAL A 69 21.39 21.63 22.08
N ILE A 70 21.67 20.33 22.15
CA ILE A 70 21.73 19.59 23.43
C ILE A 70 22.87 20.11 24.32
N LEU A 71 24.01 20.46 23.72
CA LEU A 71 25.15 21.01 24.45
C LEU A 71 24.89 22.45 24.94
N GLY A 72 23.87 23.13 24.40
CA GLY A 72 23.52 24.49 24.77
C GLY A 72 24.43 25.55 24.15
N VAL A 73 25.00 25.27 22.97
CA VAL A 73 25.73 26.25 22.15
C VAL A 73 24.76 27.22 21.48
#